data_AF-A0A249PC76-F1
#
_entry.id   AF-A0A249PC76-F1
#
_cell.length_a   1.000
_cell.length_b   1.000
_cell.length_c   1.000
_cell.angle_alpha   90.00
_cell.angle_beta   90.00
_cell.angle_gamma   90.00
#
_symmetry.space_group_name_H-M   'P 1'
#
loop_
_entity.id
_entity.type
_entity.pdbx_description
1 polymer ?
#
loop_
_entity_poly.entity_id
_entity_poly.type
_entity_poly.pdbx_seq_one_letter_code
_entity_poly.pdbx_strand_id
1 'polypeptide(L)' 'MLDMNLNGSNSYAVAEALGTHGVPFVFSTGYSGHDMRDGYRDHPVLKKPFTEKELAEVLTRLLSR' A
#
# COMPACT_ATOMS: atom_id res chain seq x y z
N MET A 1 -2.40 -3.68 5.22
CA MET A 1 -2.83 -2.85 4.07
C MET A 1 -3.10 -1.44 4.56
N LEU A 2 -2.70 -0.41 3.82
CA LEU A 2 -2.85 1.00 4.20
C LEU A 2 -3.63 1.77 3.14
N ASP A 3 -4.59 2.60 3.53
CA ASP A 3 -5.17 3.59 2.61
C ASP A 3 -4.19 4.74 2.42
N MET A 4 -3.82 5.04 1.17
CA MET A 4 -2.81 6.07 0.87
C MET A 4 -3.32 7.47 1.17
N ASN A 5 -4.60 7.75 0.86
CA ASN A 5 -5.21 9.06 1.02
C ASN A 5 -6.29 9.03 2.10
N LEU A 6 -6.04 9.73 3.21
CA LEU A 6 -6.92 9.86 4.37
C LEU A 6 -7.54 11.27 4.40
N ASN A 7 -8.09 11.72 3.28
CA ASN A 7 -8.78 13.01 3.12
C ASN A 7 -7.98 14.21 3.66
N GLY A 8 -6.88 14.56 2.99
CA GLY A 8 -6.00 15.68 3.37
C GLY A 8 -4.80 15.28 4.21
N SER A 9 -4.70 14.00 4.58
CA SER A 9 -3.52 13.38 5.17
C SER A 9 -3.15 12.10 4.41
N ASN A 10 -1.93 11.60 4.58
CA ASN A 10 -1.48 10.34 3.98
C ASN A 10 -0.96 9.38 5.05
N SER A 11 -0.89 8.10 4.70
CA SER A 11 -0.41 7.04 5.60
C SER A 11 1.11 6.81 5.53
N TYR A 12 1.90 7.71 4.94
CA TYR A 12 3.34 7.51 4.78
C TYR A 12 4.08 7.37 6.12
N ALA A 13 3.69 8.13 7.15
CA ALA A 13 4.29 7.97 8.48
C ALA A 13 4.07 6.56 9.06
N VAL A 14 2.89 5.96 8.81
CA VAL A 14 2.60 4.59 9.22
C VAL A 14 3.42 3.60 8.38
N ALA A 15 3.54 3.83 7.08
CA ALA A 15 4.36 3.00 6.19
C ALA A 15 5.84 3.00 6.58
N GLU A 16 6.39 4.15 7.00
CA GLU A 16 7.75 4.26 7.53
C GLU A 16 7.94 3.46 8.83
N ALA A 17 6.99 3.57 9.77
CA ALA A 17 7.02 2.79 11.00
C ALA A 17 6.95 1.28 10.71
N LEU A 18 6.03 0.84 9.83
CA LEU A 18 5.93 -0.56 9.43
C LEU A 18 7.21 -1.07 8.76
N GLY A 19 7.81 -0.26 7.88
CA GLY A 19 9.09 -0.57 7.25
C GLY A 19 10.23 -0.73 8.27
N THR A 20 10.30 0.16 9.25
CA THR A 20 11.28 0.10 10.35
C THR A 20 11.12 -1.18 11.20
N HIS A 21 9.89 -1.66 11.35
CA HIS A 21 9.58 -2.89 12.07
C HIS A 21 9.60 -4.15 11.18
N GLY A 22 9.96 -4.04 9.90
CA GLY A 22 9.99 -5.17 8.97
C GLY A 22 8.60 -5.76 8.67
N VAL A 23 7.52 -5.02 8.92
CA VAL A 23 6.16 -5.48 8.67
C VAL A 23 5.82 -5.26 7.20
N PRO A 24 5.49 -6.31 6.42
CA PRO A 24 5.12 -6.15 5.01
C PRO A 24 3.76 -5.46 4.89
N PHE A 25 3.64 -4.54 3.93
CA PHE A 25 2.39 -3.83 3.65
C PHE A 25 2.23 -3.52 2.16
N VAL A 26 0.98 -3.24 1.79
CA VAL A 26 0.55 -2.75 0.48
C VAL A 26 -0.26 -1.49 0.70
N PHE A 27 -0.09 -0.51 -0.18
CA PHE A 27 -0.96 0.67 -0.24
C PHE A 27 -2.22 0.38 -1.05
N SER A 28 -3.30 1.08 -0.71
CA SER A 28 -4.51 1.13 -1.50
C SER A 28 -4.86 2.56 -1.84
N THR A 29 -5.11 2.83 -3.12
CA THR A 29 -5.40 4.19 -3.60
C THR A 29 -6.35 4.16 -4.77
N GLY A 30 -7.26 5.13 -4.85
CA GLY A 30 -8.10 5.35 -6.04
C GLY A 30 -7.39 6.13 -7.15
N TYR A 31 -6.24 6.73 -6.85
CA TYR A 31 -5.46 7.51 -7.80
C TYR A 31 -4.52 6.58 -8.59
N SER A 32 -4.33 6.86 -9.88
CA SER A 32 -3.21 6.28 -10.64
C SER A 32 -1.92 6.74 -9.97
N GLY A 33 -0.99 5.83 -9.66
CA GLY A 33 0.17 5.99 -8.75
C GLY A 33 1.21 7.10 -9.05
N HIS A 34 0.82 8.16 -9.73
CA HIS A 34 1.58 9.39 -9.96
C HIS A 34 1.81 10.21 -8.67
N ASP A 35 0.98 10.01 -7.64
CA ASP A 35 1.10 10.69 -6.34
C ASP A 35 1.96 9.93 -5.30
N MET A 36 2.64 8.87 -5.73
CA MET A 36 3.46 8.06 -4.83
C MET A 36 4.82 8.71 -4.58
N ARG A 37 5.16 8.97 -3.32
CA ARG A 37 6.49 9.49 -2.93
C ARG A 37 7.57 8.52 -3.41
N ASP A 38 8.69 9.05 -3.90
CA ASP A 38 9.77 8.25 -4.53
C ASP A 38 10.20 7.03 -3.70
N GLY A 39 10.26 7.14 -2.38
CA GLY A 39 10.63 6.05 -1.47
C GLY A 39 9.64 4.89 -1.36
N TYR A 40 8.44 5.01 -1.94
CA TYR A 40 7.45 3.93 -1.94
C TYR A 40 7.10 3.41 -3.33
N ARG A 41 7.76 3.89 -4.40
CA ARG A 41 7.50 3.45 -5.78
C ARG A 41 7.65 1.94 -5.99
N ASP A 42 8.53 1.32 -5.21
CA ASP A 42 8.79 -0.12 -5.28
C ASP A 42 7.85 -0.96 -4.42
N HIS A 43 6.97 -0.32 -3.63
CA HIS A 43 5.97 -1.04 -2.83
C HIS A 43 4.77 -1.45 -3.67
N PRO A 44 4.19 -2.63 -3.42
CA PRO A 44 2.98 -3.04 -4.09
C PRO A 44 1.83 -2.07 -3.77
N VAL A 45 1.04 -1.75 -4.80
CA VAL A 45 -0.14 -0.89 -4.71
C VAL A 45 -1.36 -1.64 -5.25
N LEU A 46 -2.44 -1.64 -4.49
CA LEU A 46 -3.74 -2.16 -4.88
C LEU A 46 -4.67 -0.99 -5.24
N LYS A 47 -4.91 -0.79 -6.54
CA LYS A 47 -5.74 0.31 -7.04
C LYS A 47 -7.22 0.07 -6.74
N LYS A 48 -7.92 1.08 -6.23
CA LYS A 48 -9.38 1.07 -6.03
C LYS A 48 -10.11 1.45 -7.33
N PRO A 49 -11.29 0.87 -7.62
CA PRO A 49 -11.85 -0.32 -6.95
C PRO A 49 -11.06 -1.58 -7.32
N PHE A 50 -11.05 -2.54 -6.39
CA PHE A 50 -10.45 -3.87 -6.56
C PHE A 50 -11.44 -4.95 -6.13
N THR A 51 -11.22 -6.16 -6.61
CA THR A 51 -11.98 -7.37 -6.28
C THR A 51 -11.39 -8.09 -5.05
N GLU A 52 -12.19 -8.96 -4.43
CA GLU A 52 -11.71 -9.84 -3.35
C GLU A 52 -10.53 -10.72 -3.80
N LYS A 53 -10.56 -11.17 -5.06
CA LYS A 53 -9.49 -11.99 -5.64
C LYS A 53 -8.17 -11.21 -5.70
N GLU A 54 -8.19 -9.98 -6.22
CA GLU A 54 -6.98 -9.13 -6.27
C GLU A 54 -6.44 -8.81 -4.87
N LEU A 55 -7.34 -8.60 -3.90
CA LEU A 55 -6.95 -8.42 -2.50
C LEU A 55 -6.26 -9.68 -1.95
N ALA A 56 -6.86 -10.86 -2.14
CA ALA A 56 -6.32 -12.12 -1.66
C ALA A 56 -4.95 -12.43 -2.27
N GLU A 57 -4.77 -12.22 -3.57
CA GLU A 57 -3.51 -12.44 -4.28
C GLU A 57 -2.39 -11.54 -3.74
N VAL A 58 -2.68 -10.25 -3.53
CA VAL A 58 -1.72 -9.28 -2.99
C VAL A 58 -1.32 -9.64 -1.56
N LEU A 59 -2.29 -9.95 -0.70
CA LEU A 59 -2.00 -10.32 0.70
C LEU A 59 -1.22 -11.63 0.78
N THR A 60 -1.56 -12.61 -0.05
CA THR A 60 -0.81 -13.88 -0.15
C THR A 60 0.64 -13.61 -0.56
N ARG A 61 0.86 -12.78 -1.58
CA ARG A 61 2.22 -12.42 -2.03
C ARG A 61 3.04 -11.69 -0.96
N LEU A 62 2.41 -10.86 -0.13
CA LEU A 62 3.08 -10.15 0.95
C LEU A 62 3.51 -11.08 2.09
N LEU A 63 2.67 -12.06 2.42
CA LEU A 63 2.88 -12.97 3.55
C LEU A 63 3.77 -14.18 3.22
N SER A 64 3.94 -14.49 1.93
CA SER A 64 4.81 -15.57 1.46
C SER A 64 6.28 -15.14 1.26
N ARG A 65 6.67 -13.98 1.76
CA ARG A 65 8.05 -13.46 1.77
C ARG A 65 8.71 -13.68 3.11
#